data_AF-A0A9N8VRS5-F1
#
_entry.id   AF-A0A9N8VRS5-F1
#
_cell.length_a   1.000
_cell.length_b   1.000
_cell.length_c   1.000
_cell.angle_alpha   90.00
_cell.angle_beta   90.00
_cell.angle_gamma   90.00
#
_symmetry.space_group_name_H-M   'P 1'
#
loop_
_entity.id
_entity.type
_entity.pdbx_description
1 polymer ?
#
loop_
_entity_poly.entity_id
_entity_poly.type
_entity_poly.pdbx_seq_one_letter_code
_entity_poly.pdbx_strand_id
1 'polypeptide(L)'
;MAGPNLELFKFGLYVFFPIATMYYFGHPDFYEKHVKGIKFWPEHTNHPPITKDDLRTEFAKLQAQQNFRKSATTSNEGSATTQQD
;
A
#
# COMPACT_ATOMS: atom_id res chain seq x y z
N MET A 1 55.71 8.70 -0.98
CA MET A 1 54.74 9.08 -2.03
C MET A 1 54.65 7.91 -3.00
N ALA A 2 53.60 7.10 -2.92
CA ALA A 2 53.40 6.01 -3.88
C ALA A 2 53.18 6.68 -5.25
N GLY A 3 54.13 6.49 -6.17
CA GLY A 3 54.22 7.21 -7.43
C GLY A 3 53.08 6.92 -8.42
N PRO A 4 53.27 7.17 -9.72
CA PRO A 4 52.22 7.15 -10.76
C PRO A 4 51.36 5.87 -10.78
N ASN A 5 51.90 4.74 -10.32
CA ASN A 5 51.20 3.47 -10.21
C ASN A 5 49.97 3.51 -9.27
N LEU A 6 50.00 4.33 -8.21
CA LEU A 6 48.88 4.43 -7.28
C LEU A 6 47.73 5.27 -7.87
N GLU A 7 48.04 6.23 -8.75
CA GLU A 7 47.03 7.02 -9.45
C GLU A 7 46.29 6.18 -10.49
N LEU A 8 47.00 5.31 -11.21
CA LEU A 8 46.38 4.40 -12.18
C LEU A 8 45.48 3.36 -11.51
N PHE A 9 45.86 2.84 -10.33
CA PHE A 9 45.00 1.94 -9.56
C PHE A 9 43.71 2.63 -9.10
N LYS A 10 43.81 3.85 -8.56
CA LYS A 10 42.65 4.64 -8.13
C LYS A 10 41.74 4.94 -9.31
N PHE A 11 42.31 5.33 -10.44
CA PHE A 11 41.57 5.59 -11.67
C PHE A 11 40.83 4.34 -12.15
N GLY A 12 41.52 3.19 -12.21
CA GLY A 12 40.92 1.91 -12.55
C GLY A 12 39.78 1.55 -11.60
N LEU A 13 39.95 1.73 -10.30
CA LEU A 13 38.90 1.50 -9.31
C LEU A 13 37.71 2.45 -9.49
N TYR A 14 37.95 3.74 -9.72
CA TYR A 14 36.90 4.74 -9.91
C TYR A 14 36.08 4.53 -11.18
N VAL A 15 36.67 3.94 -12.23
CA VAL A 15 35.93 3.60 -13.45
C VAL A 15 35.27 2.23 -13.31
N PHE A 16 35.98 1.23 -12.80
CA PHE A 16 35.47 -0.13 -12.67
C PHE A 16 34.34 -0.25 -11.66
N PHE A 17 34.44 0.43 -10.51
CA PHE A 17 33.45 0.36 -9.45
C PHE A 17 32.04 0.76 -9.92
N PRO A 18 31.80 1.95 -10.49
CA PRO A 18 30.45 2.33 -10.93
C PRO A 18 29.96 1.47 -12.10
N ILE A 19 30.84 1.06 -13.02
CA ILE A 19 30.46 0.21 -14.16
C ILE A 19 30.04 -1.17 -13.68
N ALA A 20 30.80 -1.79 -12.79
CA ALA A 20 30.49 -3.10 -12.22
C ALA A 20 29.21 -3.06 -11.38
N THR A 21 29.04 -2.02 -10.56
CA THR A 21 27.80 -1.77 -9.82
C THR A 21 26.61 -1.63 -10.77
N MET A 22 26.72 -0.81 -11.82
CA MET A 22 25.64 -0.63 -12.79
C MET A 22 25.31 -1.91 -13.56
N TYR A 23 26.32 -2.70 -13.93
CA TYR A 23 26.11 -3.98 -14.62
C TYR A 23 25.42 -5.01 -13.72
N TYR A 24 25.83 -5.11 -12.46
CA TYR A 24 25.27 -6.06 -11.50
C TYR A 24 23.81 -5.70 -11.14
N PHE A 25 23.55 -4.44 -10.78
CA PHE A 25 22.21 -3.99 -10.39
C PHE A 25 21.29 -3.70 -11.58
N GLY A 26 21.86 -3.40 -12.76
CA GLY A 26 21.11 -3.16 -13.99
C GLY A 26 20.73 -4.43 -14.74
N HIS A 27 21.21 -5.60 -14.30
CA HIS A 27 20.83 -6.86 -14.92
C HIS A 27 19.32 -7.13 -14.72
N PRO A 28 18.57 -7.55 -15.76
CA PRO A 28 17.13 -7.80 -15.65
C PRO A 28 16.79 -8.81 -14.55
N ASP A 29 17.61 -9.84 -14.37
CA ASP A 29 17.43 -10.84 -13.31
C ASP A 29 17.45 -10.23 -11.90
N PHE A 30 18.21 -9.16 -11.66
CA PHE A 30 18.23 -8.49 -10.36
C PHE A 30 16.86 -7.87 -10.06
N TYR A 31 16.27 -7.20 -11.05
CA TYR A 31 14.94 -6.60 -10.95
C TYR A 31 13.84 -7.66 -10.77
N GLU A 32 13.90 -8.76 -11.53
CA GLU A 32 12.94 -9.84 -11.41
C GLU A 32 12.97 -10.52 -10.03
N LYS A 33 14.17 -10.74 -9.49
CA LYS A 33 14.35 -11.43 -8.22
C LYS A 33 14.01 -10.57 -7.00
N HIS A 34 14.33 -9.27 -7.03
CA HIS A 34 14.25 -8.42 -5.82
C HIS A 34 13.13 -7.38 -5.84
N VAL A 35 12.68 -6.93 -7.02
CA VAL A 35 11.74 -5.80 -7.14
C VAL A 35 10.34 -6.27 -7.57
N LYS A 36 10.26 -7.19 -8.53
CA LYS A 36 8.98 -7.63 -9.13
C LYS A 36 8.04 -8.34 -8.15
N GLY A 37 8.57 -8.95 -7.09
CA GLY A 37 7.78 -9.67 -6.08
C GLY A 37 7.20 -8.80 -4.96
N ILE A 38 7.55 -7.50 -4.90
CA ILE A 38 7.02 -6.61 -3.87
C ILE A 38 5.60 -6.22 -4.27
N LYS A 39 4.61 -6.82 -3.59
CA LYS A 39 3.20 -6.47 -3.72
C LYS A 39 2.95 -5.11 -3.06
N PHE A 40 3.34 -4.05 -3.77
CA PHE A 40 3.21 -2.68 -3.30
C PHE A 40 1.74 -2.25 -3.16
N TRP A 41 0.86 -2.82 -3.99
CA TRP A 41 -0.56 -2.50 -4.00
C TRP A 41 -1.36 -3.53 -3.19
N PRO A 42 -2.33 -3.09 -2.36
CA PRO A 42 -3.25 -4.01 -1.70
C PRO A 42 -4.05 -4.79 -2.76
N GLU A 43 -4.16 -6.11 -2.56
CA GLU A 43 -4.85 -7.02 -3.50
C GLU A 43 -6.36 -6.72 -3.63
N HIS A 44 -6.91 -6.09 -2.59
CA HIS A 44 -8.31 -5.73 -2.52
C HIS A 44 -8.42 -4.22 -2.38
N THR A 45 -8.55 -3.55 -3.52
CA THR A 45 -9.07 -2.19 -3.54
C THR A 45 -10.58 -2.28 -3.40
N ASN A 46 -11.20 -1.43 -2.59
CA ASN A 46 -12.66 -1.40 -2.50
C ASN A 46 -13.21 -0.93 -3.86
N HIS A 47 -13.74 -1.85 -4.65
CA HIS A 47 -14.29 -1.55 -5.97
C HIS A 47 -15.76 -1.19 -5.82
N PRO A 48 -16.24 -0.15 -6.53
CA PRO A 48 -17.67 0.14 -6.53
C PRO A 48 -18.44 -1.04 -7.14
N PRO A 49 -19.59 -1.43 -6.56
CA PRO A 49 -20.41 -2.52 -7.08
C PRO A 49 -20.88 -2.20 -8.50
N ILE A 50 -20.56 -3.08 -9.44
CA ILE A 50 -20.81 -2.86 -10.88
C ILE A 50 -22.03 -3.65 -11.37
N THR A 51 -22.32 -4.78 -10.70
CA THR A 51 -23.40 -5.69 -11.06
C THR A 51 -24.69 -5.34 -10.29
N LYS A 52 -25.85 -5.59 -10.90
CA LYS A 52 -27.16 -5.31 -10.28
C LYS A 52 -27.38 -6.03 -8.95
N ASP A 53 -26.91 -7.27 -8.82
CA ASP A 53 -27.04 -8.06 -7.58
C ASP A 53 -26.14 -7.53 -6.46
N ASP A 54 -24.96 -7.02 -6.84
CA ASP A 54 -24.00 -6.41 -5.94
C ASP A 54 -24.54 -5.08 -5.38
N LEU A 55 -25.16 -4.27 -6.25
CA LEU A 55 -25.87 -3.05 -5.87
C LEU A 55 -27.01 -3.31 -4.88
N ARG A 56 -27.79 -4.38 -5.09
CA ARG A 56 -28.89 -4.75 -4.17
C ARG A 56 -28.36 -5.16 -2.79
N THR A 57 -27.26 -5.91 -2.78
CA THR A 57 -26.62 -6.38 -1.55
C THR A 57 -26.06 -5.21 -0.74
N GLU A 58 -25.35 -4.29 -1.40
CA GLU A 58 -24.81 -3.10 -0.72
C GLU A 58 -25.94 -2.15 -0.28
N PHE A 59 -27.02 -2.02 -1.06
CA PHE A 59 -28.18 -1.21 -0.67
C PHE A 59 -28.91 -1.77 0.57
N ALA A 60 -29.06 -3.10 0.66
CA ALA A 60 -29.65 -3.75 1.84
C ALA A 60 -28.77 -3.53 3.09
N LYS A 61 -27.45 -3.65 2.94
CA LYS A 61 -26.48 -3.36 4.01
C LYS A 61 -26.55 -1.91 4.47
N LEU A 62 -26.66 -0.96 3.54
CA LEU A 62 -26.80 0.47 3.86
C LEU A 62 -28.12 0.77 4.59
N GLN A 63 -29.23 0.15 4.20
CA GLN A 63 -30.50 0.29 4.92
C GLN A 63 -30.42 -0.28 6.35
N ALA A 64 -29.81 -1.44 6.52
CA ALA A 64 -29.61 -2.04 7.85
C ALA A 64 -28.76 -1.12 8.75
N GLN A 65 -27.68 -0.53 8.22
CA GLN A 65 -26.86 0.45 8.94
C GLN A 65 -27.66 1.70 9.32
N GLN A 66 -28.49 2.22 8.42
CA GLN A 66 -29.33 3.39 8.73
C GLN A 66 -30.33 3.08 9.85
N ASN A 67 -30.97 1.91 9.81
CA ASN A 67 -31.94 1.50 10.81
C ASN A 67 -31.27 1.32 12.18
N PHE A 68 -30.09 0.69 12.22
CA PHE A 68 -29.32 0.55 13.45
C PHE A 68 -28.91 1.90 14.05
N ARG A 69 -28.47 2.85 13.21
CA ARG A 69 -28.12 4.20 13.67
C ARG A 69 -29.34 4.93 14.24
N LYS A 70 -30.50 4.83 13.59
CA LYS A 70 -31.75 5.43 14.07
C LYS A 70 -32.19 4.83 15.40
N SER A 71 -32.18 3.50 15.53
CA SER A 71 -32.55 2.84 16.80
C SER A 71 -31.58 3.18 17.92
N ALA A 72 -30.27 3.28 17.65
CA ALA A 72 -29.28 3.66 18.64
C ALA A 72 -29.50 5.10 19.15
N THR A 73 -29.87 6.03 18.27
CA THR A 73 -30.23 7.40 18.67
C THR A 73 -31.49 7.42 19.52
N THR A 74 -32.56 6.72 19.12
CA THR A 74 -33.82 6.66 19.89
C THR A 74 -33.66 6.00 21.26
N SER A 75 -32.83 4.95 21.38
CA SER A 75 -32.54 4.33 22.68
C SER A 75 -31.75 5.25 23.61
N ASN A 76 -30.88 6.10 23.06
CA ASN A 76 -30.10 7.05 23.86
C ASN A 76 -30.97 8.23 24.33
N GLU A 77 -31.95 8.67 23.52
CA GLU A 77 -32.93 9.69 23.89
C GLU A 77 -33.91 9.20 24.97
N GLY A 78 -34.42 7.96 24.88
CA GLY A 78 -35.30 7.40 25.91
C GLY A 78 -34.62 7.18 27.28
N SER A 79 -33.30 7.01 27.31
CA SER A 79 -32.53 6.87 28.55
C SER A 79 -32.27 8.20 29.27
N ALA A 80 -32.35 9.32 28.54
CA ALA A 80 -32.15 10.66 29.10
C ALA A 80 -33.43 11.25 29.73
N THR A 81 -34.61 10.82 29.29
CA THR A 81 -35.91 11.32 29.79
C THR A 81 -36.37 10.61 31.08
N THR A 82 -35.91 9.39 31.37
CA THR A 82 -36.32 8.63 32.57
C THR A 82 -35.52 8.98 33.85
N GLN A 83 -34.52 9.87 33.79
CA GLN A 83 -33.77 10.32 34.98
C GLN A 83 -34.15 11.72 35.49
N GLN A 84 -35.22 12.31 34.95
CA GLN A 84 -35.81 13.57 35.44
C GLN A 84 -37.31 13.36 35.73
N ASP A 85 -37.64 12.49 36.68
CA ASP A 85 -38.93 12.47 37.41
C ASP A 85 -38.71 11.83 38.79
#